data_AF-A0A1H8WP42-F1
#
_entry.id   AF-A0A1H8WP42-F1
#
_cell.length_a   1.000
_cell.length_b   1.000
_cell.length_c   1.000
_cell.angle_alpha   90.00
_cell.angle_beta   90.00
_cell.angle_gamma   90.00
#
_symmetry.space_group_name_H-M   'P 1'
#
loop_
_entity.id
_entity.type
_entity.pdbx_description
1 polymer ?
#
loop_
_entity_poly.entity_id
_entity_poly.type
_entity_poly.pdbx_seq_one_letter_code
_entity_poly.pdbx_strand_id
1 'polypeptide(L)'
;MQTKQAPMERIIMLYVPWALAALLSSDAQLSYIIAWLGSFLIFFLTLTGWVKPIPNDMSVAEQLMRPIFLVQIIFAGYMACTSIFYFLDVLGYQNFEKVSTTLVDQNRLQYTAQCQRYYCLGHAAFVSGILIFMDYSTKSKYYIAKDKLANLLMMFAVVSFPASIFFIRIPGLSQFANQFSSLSFIAGTLALAFAIPQKKIGNTLICLAFYFFNFYTALTSGFKEPIIISVLVLGVFLYPNYKKMVAGIFIPALLILFMFLPTYNRIFRQNAWSGDASADEATQLALDAALNSDSGDEDDSNWGFMVYRLSEIDMFIKFTQSTPKTVDFYRTKLLAQSGMAIIPRIFWPGKPSTEDLIMERVYDAGVVNRASSVSAKPAFIVDAYLTLGGWGVFVMMLIYGAVAQIISVKAEKLFGGYILGTALVFSGLFQIMWRGLSFEFLINTVFWSYISMLAIHKILTASNILKEV
;
A
#
# COMPACT_ATOMS: atom_id res chain seq x y z
N MET A 1 -12.93 -29.71 -3.39
CA MET A 1 -13.55 -29.01 -4.53
C MET A 1 -14.91 -28.48 -4.07
N GLN A 2 -14.98 -27.25 -3.56
CA GLN A 2 -16.23 -26.54 -3.29
C GLN A 2 -15.99 -25.06 -3.61
N THR A 3 -16.21 -24.69 -4.85
CA THR A 3 -16.38 -23.31 -5.31
C THR A 3 -17.80 -22.85 -4.94
N LYS A 4 -18.14 -22.81 -3.65
CA LYS A 4 -19.35 -22.10 -3.25
C LYS A 4 -19.00 -20.62 -3.30
N GLN A 5 -19.60 -19.90 -4.25
CA GLN A 5 -19.66 -18.44 -4.19
C GLN A 5 -20.09 -18.05 -2.77
N ALA A 6 -19.53 -16.96 -2.24
CA ALA A 6 -19.91 -16.48 -0.93
C ALA A 6 -21.43 -16.21 -0.95
N PRO A 7 -22.21 -16.76 0.00
CA PRO A 7 -23.63 -16.42 0.11
C PRO A 7 -23.75 -14.91 0.24
N MET A 8 -24.64 -14.30 -0.53
CA MET A 8 -24.81 -12.84 -0.57
C MET A 8 -25.09 -12.28 0.83
N GLU A 9 -25.80 -13.05 1.65
CA GLU A 9 -26.12 -12.73 3.04
C GLU A 9 -24.84 -12.53 3.88
N ARG A 10 -23.80 -13.35 3.66
CA ARG A 10 -22.54 -13.21 4.39
C ARG A 10 -21.73 -12.01 3.93
N ILE A 11 -21.83 -11.63 2.66
CA ILE A 11 -21.22 -10.38 2.15
C ILE A 11 -21.93 -9.17 2.78
N ILE A 12 -23.26 -9.20 2.85
CA ILE A 12 -24.06 -8.13 3.48
C ILE A 12 -23.66 -7.92 4.95
N MET A 13 -23.32 -9.00 5.68
CA MET A 13 -22.86 -8.91 7.07
C MET A 13 -21.61 -8.05 7.26
N LEU A 14 -20.78 -7.87 6.21
CA LEU A 14 -19.62 -6.97 6.26
C LEU A 14 -20.01 -5.50 6.41
N TYR A 15 -21.22 -5.12 6.01
CA TYR A 15 -21.71 -3.73 6.03
C TYR A 15 -22.48 -3.38 7.31
N VAL A 16 -22.81 -4.38 8.14
CA VAL A 16 -23.56 -4.17 9.39
C VAL A 16 -22.87 -3.16 10.32
N PRO A 17 -21.53 -3.19 10.54
CA PRO A 17 -20.90 -2.21 11.42
C PRO A 17 -21.02 -0.78 10.91
N TRP A 18 -20.88 -0.57 9.59
CA TRP A 18 -21.09 0.74 8.98
C TRP A 18 -22.54 1.20 9.15
N ALA A 19 -23.52 0.33 8.90
CA ALA A 19 -24.94 0.66 9.03
C ALA A 19 -25.29 1.04 10.48
N LEU A 20 -24.82 0.29 11.47
CA LEU A 20 -25.00 0.59 12.89
C LEU A 20 -24.35 1.93 13.27
N ALA A 21 -23.11 2.16 12.82
CA ALA A 21 -22.43 3.43 13.06
C ALA A 21 -23.18 4.62 12.42
N ALA A 22 -23.77 4.44 11.24
CA ALA A 22 -24.54 5.48 10.56
C ALA A 22 -25.87 5.77 11.28
N LEU A 23 -26.58 4.74 11.76
CA LEU A 23 -27.80 4.90 12.55
C LEU A 23 -27.55 5.66 13.86
N LEU A 24 -26.37 5.48 14.46
CA LEU A 24 -25.95 6.14 15.70
C LEU A 24 -25.13 7.41 15.43
N SER A 25 -25.25 8.02 14.25
CA SER A 25 -24.47 9.21 13.85
C SER A 25 -24.73 10.45 14.71
N SER A 26 -25.81 10.48 15.49
CA SER A 26 -26.09 11.52 16.48
C SER A 26 -25.09 11.53 17.63
N ASP A 27 -24.48 10.38 17.96
CA ASP A 27 -23.41 10.25 18.93
C ASP A 27 -22.10 9.97 18.19
N ALA A 28 -21.26 11.00 18.04
CA ALA A 28 -20.02 10.90 17.29
C ALA A 28 -19.03 9.90 17.90
N GLN A 29 -18.97 9.78 19.22
CA GLN A 29 -18.04 8.86 19.89
C GLN A 29 -18.48 7.41 19.68
N LEU A 30 -19.74 7.12 19.95
CA LEU A 30 -20.29 5.77 19.78
C LEU A 30 -20.23 5.35 18.30
N SER A 31 -20.63 6.25 17.39
CA SER A 31 -20.54 6.02 15.95
C SER A 31 -19.12 5.72 15.48
N TYR A 32 -18.14 6.50 15.96
CA TYR A 32 -16.72 6.26 15.67
C TYR A 32 -16.27 4.88 16.15
N ILE A 33 -16.53 4.53 17.41
CA ILE A 33 -16.09 3.26 18.02
C ILE A 33 -16.70 2.07 17.28
N ILE A 34 -17.98 2.13 16.91
CA ILE A 34 -18.65 1.05 16.16
C ILE A 34 -18.00 0.89 14.78
N ALA A 35 -17.72 1.97 14.07
CA ALA A 35 -17.07 1.91 12.75
C ALA A 35 -15.61 1.43 12.84
N TRP A 36 -14.88 1.84 13.89
CA TRP A 36 -13.52 1.42 14.17
C TRP A 36 -13.44 -0.08 14.49
N LEU A 37 -14.20 -0.55 15.49
CA LEU A 37 -14.35 -1.97 15.82
C LEU A 37 -14.89 -2.78 14.64
N GLY A 38 -15.76 -2.19 13.83
CA GLY A 38 -16.30 -2.77 12.61
C GLY A 38 -15.23 -3.24 11.63
N SER A 39 -14.13 -2.49 11.50
CA SER A 39 -13.03 -2.87 10.61
C SER A 39 -12.28 -4.11 11.12
N PHE A 40 -12.14 -4.27 12.44
CA PHE A 40 -11.62 -5.51 13.04
C PHE A 40 -12.58 -6.68 12.89
N LEU A 41 -13.89 -6.45 12.99
CA LEU A 41 -14.89 -7.48 12.72
C LEU A 41 -14.82 -7.96 11.25
N ILE A 42 -14.69 -7.03 10.29
CA ILE A 42 -14.51 -7.37 8.87
C ILE A 42 -13.29 -8.25 8.69
N PHE A 43 -12.14 -7.90 9.29
CA PHE A 43 -10.96 -8.77 9.29
C PHE A 43 -11.25 -10.15 9.85
N PHE A 44 -11.86 -10.23 11.03
CA PHE A 44 -12.15 -11.50 11.68
C PHE A 44 -13.03 -12.38 10.78
N LEU A 45 -14.13 -11.84 10.23
CA LEU A 45 -15.06 -12.60 9.39
C LEU A 45 -14.43 -13.06 8.07
N THR A 46 -13.52 -12.27 7.49
CA THR A 46 -12.92 -12.59 6.18
C THR A 46 -11.72 -13.51 6.32
N LEU A 47 -10.85 -13.27 7.31
CA LEU A 47 -9.63 -14.05 7.55
C LEU A 47 -9.88 -15.40 8.25
N THR A 48 -11.03 -15.59 8.90
CA THR A 48 -11.47 -16.92 9.38
C THR A 48 -12.08 -17.77 8.27
N GLY A 49 -12.31 -17.20 7.08
CA GLY A 49 -13.01 -17.86 5.98
C GLY A 49 -14.52 -18.01 6.22
N TRP A 50 -15.09 -17.31 7.21
CA TRP A 50 -16.51 -17.38 7.52
C TRP A 50 -17.36 -16.85 6.35
N VAL A 51 -16.97 -15.72 5.74
CA VAL A 51 -17.71 -15.17 4.58
C VAL A 51 -17.52 -16.05 3.34
N LYS A 52 -16.26 -16.32 2.98
CA LYS A 52 -15.87 -17.19 1.89
C LYS A 52 -14.66 -18.01 2.33
N PRO A 53 -14.65 -19.33 2.10
CA PRO A 53 -13.49 -20.15 2.44
C PRO A 53 -12.20 -19.60 1.79
N ILE A 54 -11.16 -19.45 2.59
CA ILE A 54 -9.82 -19.09 2.12
C ILE A 54 -9.29 -20.24 1.26
N PRO A 55 -8.46 -19.95 0.25
CA PRO A 55 -7.83 -21.00 -0.55
C PRO A 55 -7.00 -21.94 0.35
N ASN A 56 -7.25 -23.24 0.21
CA ASN A 56 -6.57 -24.30 0.99
C ASN A 56 -5.40 -24.94 0.21
N ASP A 57 -4.93 -24.29 -0.85
CA ASP A 57 -3.79 -24.76 -1.66
C ASP A 57 -2.45 -24.59 -0.95
N MET A 58 -2.38 -23.68 0.03
CA MET A 58 -1.20 -23.45 0.87
C MET A 58 -1.62 -23.04 2.28
N SER A 59 -0.69 -23.09 3.24
CA SER A 59 -0.96 -22.55 4.57
C SER A 59 -1.15 -21.03 4.53
N VAL A 60 -1.86 -20.47 5.52
CA VAL A 60 -2.11 -19.01 5.62
C VAL A 60 -0.80 -18.22 5.57
N ALA A 61 0.23 -18.67 6.29
CA ALA A 61 1.54 -18.02 6.31
C ALA A 61 2.22 -18.00 4.93
N GLU A 62 2.00 -19.02 4.11
CA GLU A 62 2.61 -19.13 2.79
C GLU A 62 1.87 -18.32 1.72
N GLN A 63 0.61 -17.93 1.95
CA GLN A 63 -0.20 -17.15 0.99
C GLN A 63 -0.42 -15.68 1.38
N LEU A 64 0.36 -15.17 2.34
CA LEU A 64 0.20 -13.81 2.89
C LEU A 64 0.24 -12.69 1.84
N MET A 65 0.89 -12.89 0.69
CA MET A 65 0.97 -11.85 -0.36
C MET A 65 -0.32 -11.74 -1.20
N ARG A 66 -1.31 -12.63 -1.04
CA ARG A 66 -2.60 -12.52 -1.74
C ARG A 66 -3.36 -11.27 -1.28
N PRO A 67 -4.17 -10.64 -2.14
CA PRO A 67 -4.89 -9.40 -1.81
C PRO A 67 -5.73 -9.48 -0.53
N ILE A 68 -6.38 -10.62 -0.28
CA ILE A 68 -7.19 -10.86 0.93
C ILE A 68 -6.38 -10.74 2.24
N PHE A 69 -5.07 -10.96 2.20
CA PHE A 69 -4.19 -10.80 3.35
C PHE A 69 -3.48 -9.46 3.28
N LEU A 70 -2.44 -9.34 2.45
CA LEU A 70 -1.54 -8.19 2.47
C LEU A 70 -2.26 -6.87 2.17
N VAL A 71 -3.03 -6.82 1.09
CA VAL A 71 -3.66 -5.56 0.67
C VAL A 71 -4.77 -5.17 1.65
N GLN A 72 -5.56 -6.12 2.13
CA GLN A 72 -6.55 -5.87 3.19
C GLN A 72 -5.89 -5.38 4.48
N ILE A 73 -4.80 -6.02 4.92
CA ILE A 73 -4.05 -5.65 6.13
C ILE A 73 -3.49 -4.24 6.02
N ILE A 74 -2.84 -3.90 4.90
CA ILE A 74 -2.28 -2.57 4.69
C ILE A 74 -3.39 -1.52 4.61
N PHE A 75 -4.46 -1.79 3.85
CA PHE A 75 -5.59 -0.87 3.73
C PHE A 75 -6.20 -0.54 5.08
N ALA A 76 -6.66 -1.54 5.82
CA ALA A 76 -7.35 -1.28 7.08
C ALA A 76 -6.37 -0.92 8.21
N GLY A 77 -5.11 -1.38 8.16
CA GLY A 77 -4.05 -0.92 9.05
C GLY A 77 -3.84 0.59 8.96
N TYR A 78 -3.59 1.11 7.75
CA TYR A 78 -3.31 2.54 7.54
C TYR A 78 -4.55 3.45 7.59
N MET A 79 -5.72 2.95 7.16
CA MET A 79 -6.91 3.79 7.03
C MET A 79 -7.81 3.70 8.27
N ALA A 80 -7.99 2.50 8.85
CA ALA A 80 -8.98 2.28 9.90
C ALA A 80 -8.37 2.09 11.29
N CYS A 81 -7.25 1.37 11.42
CA CYS A 81 -6.69 1.04 12.74
C CYS A 81 -5.98 2.24 13.37
N THR A 82 -5.19 2.97 12.59
CA THR A 82 -4.34 4.08 13.08
C THR A 82 -5.11 5.36 13.40
N SER A 83 -6.35 5.50 12.93
CA SER A 83 -7.20 6.67 13.23
C SER A 83 -7.53 6.82 14.71
N ILE A 84 -7.36 5.76 15.53
CA ILE A 84 -7.59 5.81 16.98
C ILE A 84 -6.76 6.88 17.67
N PHE A 85 -5.52 7.10 17.24
CA PHE A 85 -4.66 8.12 17.83
C PHE A 85 -5.23 9.52 17.59
N TYR A 86 -5.70 9.79 16.37
CA TYR A 86 -6.37 11.04 16.04
C TYR A 86 -7.69 11.21 16.80
N PHE A 87 -8.47 10.14 16.96
CA PHE A 87 -9.69 10.20 17.76
C PHE A 87 -9.41 10.53 19.23
N LEU A 88 -8.39 9.92 19.83
CA LEU A 88 -7.95 10.23 21.19
C LEU A 88 -7.47 11.68 21.30
N ASP A 89 -6.71 12.17 20.33
CA ASP A 89 -6.27 13.58 20.25
C ASP A 89 -7.46 14.56 20.25
N VAL A 90 -8.48 14.28 19.43
CA VAL A 90 -9.71 15.09 19.38
C VAL A 90 -10.48 15.06 20.70
N LEU A 91 -10.39 13.96 21.47
CA LEU A 91 -10.98 13.86 22.80
C LEU A 91 -10.16 14.53 23.91
N GLY A 92 -9.03 15.16 23.56
CA GLY A 92 -8.15 15.86 24.51
C GLY A 92 -7.14 14.94 25.20
N TYR A 93 -6.81 13.79 24.61
CA TYR A 93 -5.72 12.95 25.09
C TYR A 93 -4.40 13.35 24.43
N GLN A 94 -3.33 13.37 25.21
CA GLN A 94 -1.95 13.48 24.74
C GLN A 94 -1.12 12.40 25.43
N ASN A 95 -0.36 11.61 24.66
CA ASN A 95 0.39 10.46 25.17
C ASN A 95 -0.45 9.51 26.06
N PHE A 96 -1.71 9.28 25.68
CA PHE A 96 -2.70 8.48 26.42
C PHE A 96 -3.16 9.06 27.78
N GLU A 97 -2.77 10.29 28.11
CA GLU A 97 -3.23 11.01 29.29
C GLU A 97 -4.24 12.09 28.90
N LYS A 98 -5.34 12.20 29.65
CA LYS A 98 -6.35 13.22 29.39
C LYS A 98 -5.90 14.57 29.93
N VAL A 99 -5.73 15.54 29.04
CA VAL A 99 -5.31 16.89 29.40
C VAL A 99 -6.55 17.68 29.84
N SER A 100 -6.55 18.17 31.08
CA SER A 100 -7.72 18.82 31.70
C SER A 100 -8.07 20.18 31.11
N THR A 101 -7.17 20.80 30.37
CA THR A 101 -7.31 22.17 29.83
C THR A 101 -7.82 22.21 28.38
N THR A 102 -7.90 21.07 27.68
CA THR A 102 -8.29 21.03 26.26
C THR A 102 -9.80 20.81 26.13
N LEU A 103 -10.51 21.80 25.55
CA LEU A 103 -11.92 21.64 25.22
C LEU A 103 -12.07 20.78 23.95
N VAL A 104 -12.98 19.80 24.00
CA VAL A 104 -13.27 18.91 22.87
C VAL A 104 -14.01 19.69 21.78
N ASP A 105 -13.40 19.82 20.60
CA ASP A 105 -14.05 20.36 19.41
C ASP A 105 -15.08 19.36 18.87
N GLN A 106 -16.36 19.65 19.15
CA GLN A 106 -17.47 18.80 18.73
C GLN A 106 -17.60 18.70 17.21
N ASN A 107 -17.28 19.77 16.46
CA ASN A 107 -17.33 19.73 15.01
C ASN A 107 -16.25 18.80 14.46
N ARG A 108 -15.01 18.94 14.95
CA ARG A 108 -13.92 18.04 14.57
C ARG A 108 -14.23 16.59 14.91
N LEU A 109 -14.81 16.33 16.09
CA LEU A 109 -15.26 14.99 16.50
C LEU A 109 -16.31 14.39 15.56
N GLN A 110 -17.28 15.19 15.12
CA GLN A 110 -18.30 14.74 14.16
C GLN A 110 -17.70 14.35 12.81
N TYR A 111 -16.77 15.14 12.26
CA TYR A 111 -16.09 14.78 11.01
C TYR A 111 -15.17 13.57 11.18
N THR A 112 -14.47 13.44 12.31
CA THR A 112 -13.67 12.25 12.64
C THR A 112 -14.54 11.00 12.60
N ALA A 113 -15.71 11.03 13.27
CA ALA A 113 -16.66 9.93 13.25
C ALA A 113 -17.18 9.65 11.82
N GLN A 114 -17.47 10.69 11.04
CA GLN A 114 -17.93 10.56 9.66
C GLN A 114 -16.88 9.90 8.76
N CYS A 115 -15.63 10.36 8.80
CA CYS A 115 -14.54 9.78 8.03
C CYS A 115 -14.29 8.32 8.44
N GLN A 116 -14.35 8.00 9.74
CA GLN A 116 -14.22 6.61 10.20
C GLN A 116 -15.36 5.72 9.70
N ARG A 117 -16.61 6.21 9.63
CA ARG A 117 -17.71 5.50 8.97
C ARG A 117 -17.40 5.23 7.50
N TYR A 118 -16.84 6.20 6.77
CA TYR A 118 -16.44 5.98 5.39
C TYR A 118 -15.28 4.98 5.25
N TYR A 119 -14.30 4.98 6.16
CA TYR A 119 -13.27 3.94 6.18
C TYR A 119 -13.86 2.54 6.40
N CYS A 120 -14.83 2.40 7.31
CA CYS A 120 -15.53 1.13 7.54
C CYS A 120 -16.33 0.68 6.29
N LEU A 121 -17.08 1.60 5.66
CA LEU A 121 -17.77 1.33 4.39
C LEU A 121 -16.79 0.92 3.28
N GLY A 122 -15.70 1.66 3.15
CA GLY A 122 -14.65 1.40 2.17
C GLY A 122 -13.98 0.05 2.40
N HIS A 123 -13.75 -0.35 3.66
CA HIS A 123 -13.20 -1.66 4.01
C HIS A 123 -14.15 -2.79 3.62
N ALA A 124 -15.43 -2.66 3.98
CA ALA A 124 -16.45 -3.65 3.62
C ALA A 124 -16.59 -3.79 2.09
N ALA A 125 -16.65 -2.68 1.36
CA ALA A 125 -16.72 -2.64 -0.10
C ALA A 125 -15.47 -3.24 -0.74
N PHE A 126 -14.29 -2.81 -0.31
CA PHE A 126 -13.01 -3.33 -0.79
C PHE A 126 -12.90 -4.84 -0.66
N VAL A 127 -13.19 -5.37 0.53
CA VAL A 127 -13.08 -6.80 0.78
C VAL A 127 -14.20 -7.57 0.07
N SER A 128 -15.39 -7.01 -0.06
CA SER A 128 -16.45 -7.60 -0.90
C SER A 128 -15.96 -7.80 -2.33
N GLY A 129 -15.29 -6.79 -2.90
CA GLY A 129 -14.71 -6.86 -4.25
C GLY A 129 -13.68 -7.98 -4.38
N ILE A 130 -12.78 -8.09 -3.39
CA ILE A 130 -11.83 -9.20 -3.31
C ILE A 130 -12.58 -10.53 -3.28
N LEU A 131 -13.49 -10.73 -2.32
CA LEU A 131 -14.15 -12.01 -2.09
C LEU A 131 -14.99 -12.47 -3.28
N ILE A 132 -15.68 -11.57 -3.98
CA ILE A 132 -16.46 -11.90 -5.18
C ILE A 132 -15.58 -12.55 -6.25
N PHE A 133 -14.41 -11.98 -6.53
CA PHE A 133 -13.48 -12.44 -7.56
C PHE A 133 -12.39 -13.39 -7.06
N MET A 134 -12.45 -13.80 -5.79
CA MET A 134 -11.50 -14.74 -5.19
C MET A 134 -11.76 -16.16 -5.70
N ASP A 135 -11.18 -16.50 -6.86
CA ASP A 135 -11.28 -17.83 -7.46
C ASP A 135 -9.91 -18.38 -7.87
N TYR A 136 -9.42 -19.34 -7.08
CA TYR A 136 -8.17 -20.07 -7.29
C TYR A 136 -8.42 -21.52 -7.77
N SER A 137 -9.62 -21.84 -8.25
CA SER A 137 -9.97 -23.18 -8.70
C SER A 137 -9.33 -23.58 -10.04
N THR A 138 -8.88 -22.61 -10.82
CA THR A 138 -8.28 -22.87 -12.14
C THR A 138 -6.91 -23.51 -11.96
N LYS A 139 -6.73 -24.72 -12.50
CA LYS A 139 -5.43 -25.39 -12.54
C LYS A 139 -4.42 -24.50 -13.28
N SER A 140 -3.23 -24.38 -12.71
CA SER A 140 -2.12 -23.69 -13.35
C SER A 140 -1.80 -24.33 -14.69
N LYS A 141 -1.70 -23.51 -15.75
CA LYS A 141 -1.31 -23.99 -17.09
C LYS A 141 0.20 -24.16 -17.24
N TYR A 142 0.97 -23.47 -16.41
CA TYR A 142 2.42 -23.42 -16.51
C TYR A 142 3.05 -23.96 -15.22
N TYR A 143 4.23 -24.57 -15.36
CA TYR A 143 5.01 -25.09 -14.24
C TYR A 143 6.49 -24.73 -14.35
N ILE A 144 7.11 -24.47 -13.20
CA ILE A 144 8.56 -24.31 -13.06
C ILE A 144 9.08 -25.26 -11.99
N ALA A 145 10.18 -25.93 -12.31
CA ALA A 145 10.83 -26.84 -11.38
C ALA A 145 11.39 -26.08 -10.15
N LYS A 146 11.12 -26.60 -8.95
CA LYS A 146 11.45 -25.93 -7.67
C LYS A 146 12.95 -25.60 -7.53
N ASP A 147 13.81 -26.45 -8.06
CA ASP A 147 15.27 -26.29 -8.07
C ASP A 147 15.74 -25.08 -8.89
N LYS A 148 14.95 -24.68 -9.90
CA LYS A 148 15.23 -23.52 -10.77
C LYS A 148 14.60 -22.23 -10.29
N LEU A 149 13.67 -22.29 -9.34
CA LEU A 149 12.90 -21.14 -8.88
C LEU A 149 13.78 -20.04 -8.29
N ALA A 150 14.73 -20.37 -7.41
CA ALA A 150 15.63 -19.39 -6.82
C ALA A 150 16.53 -18.72 -7.87
N ASN A 151 17.02 -19.48 -8.85
CA ASN A 151 17.83 -18.95 -9.95
C ASN A 151 17.00 -18.02 -10.86
N LEU A 152 15.73 -18.36 -11.10
CA LEU A 152 14.80 -17.53 -11.85
C LEU A 152 14.52 -16.21 -11.13
N LEU A 153 14.24 -16.24 -9.82
CA LEU A 153 14.04 -15.03 -9.01
C LEU A 153 15.28 -14.14 -9.02
N MET A 154 16.46 -14.73 -8.88
CA MET A 154 17.72 -14.00 -8.99
C MET A 154 17.90 -13.37 -10.39
N MET A 155 17.59 -14.11 -11.46
CA MET A 155 17.63 -13.57 -12.83
C MET A 155 16.65 -12.41 -13.00
N PHE A 156 15.45 -12.48 -12.41
CA PHE A 156 14.51 -11.35 -12.39
C PHE A 156 15.11 -10.12 -11.71
N ALA A 157 15.78 -10.28 -10.57
CA ALA A 157 16.46 -9.18 -9.89
C ALA A 157 17.56 -8.56 -10.76
N VAL A 158 18.45 -9.41 -11.29
CA VAL A 158 19.63 -8.99 -12.07
C VAL A 158 19.24 -8.35 -13.40
N VAL A 159 18.19 -8.82 -14.08
CA VAL A 159 17.77 -8.29 -15.38
C VAL A 159 16.87 -7.06 -15.22
N SER A 160 15.99 -7.05 -14.22
CA SER A 160 14.99 -5.97 -14.10
C SER A 160 15.62 -4.66 -13.66
N PHE A 161 16.68 -4.69 -12.84
CA PHE A 161 17.33 -3.45 -12.40
C PHE A 161 18.02 -2.69 -13.55
N PRO A 162 18.90 -3.29 -14.39
CA PRO A 162 19.43 -2.64 -15.58
C PRO A 162 18.34 -2.22 -16.57
N ALA A 163 17.28 -3.03 -16.73
CA ALA A 163 16.15 -2.66 -17.58
C ALA A 163 15.47 -1.38 -17.08
N SER A 164 15.32 -1.22 -15.76
CA SER A 164 14.80 0.02 -15.16
C SER A 164 15.69 1.23 -15.49
N ILE A 165 17.02 1.09 -15.34
CA ILE A 165 17.97 2.15 -15.69
C ILE A 165 17.91 2.47 -17.19
N PHE A 166 17.74 1.47 -18.04
CA PHE A 166 17.58 1.70 -19.48
C PHE A 166 16.29 2.47 -19.79
N PHE A 167 15.17 2.08 -19.18
CA PHE A 167 13.88 2.74 -19.38
C PHE A 167 13.83 4.17 -18.88
N ILE A 168 14.58 4.54 -17.83
CA ILE A 168 14.63 5.93 -17.36
C ILE A 168 15.31 6.87 -18.35
N ARG A 169 16.22 6.34 -19.20
CA ARG A 169 16.95 7.12 -20.21
C ARG A 169 16.13 7.39 -21.46
N ILE A 170 15.07 6.62 -21.72
CA ILE A 170 14.25 6.74 -22.91
C ILE A 170 12.97 7.54 -22.57
N PRO A 171 12.75 8.70 -23.20
CA PRO A 171 11.53 9.47 -23.03
C PRO A 171 10.28 8.62 -23.30
N GLY A 172 9.33 8.62 -22.36
CA GLY A 172 8.08 7.87 -22.46
C GLY A 172 8.11 6.44 -21.89
N LEU A 173 9.29 5.88 -21.57
CA LEU A 173 9.41 4.57 -20.92
C LEU A 173 9.59 4.64 -19.39
N SER A 174 9.59 5.83 -18.80
CA SER A 174 9.77 6.02 -17.35
C SER A 174 8.73 5.27 -16.50
N GLN A 175 7.53 5.00 -17.03
CA GLN A 175 6.52 4.19 -16.34
C GLN A 175 7.01 2.75 -16.07
N PHE A 176 7.74 2.17 -17.03
CA PHE A 176 8.35 0.84 -16.89
C PHE A 176 9.53 0.86 -15.92
N ALA A 177 10.27 1.97 -15.83
CA ALA A 177 11.41 2.07 -14.92
C ALA A 177 10.99 1.79 -13.47
N ASN A 178 9.97 2.49 -12.98
CA ASN A 178 9.46 2.29 -11.61
C ASN A 178 8.99 0.84 -11.37
N GLN A 179 8.31 0.24 -12.35
CA GLN A 179 7.81 -1.13 -12.25
C GLN A 179 8.93 -2.16 -12.20
N PHE A 180 9.92 -2.03 -13.07
CA PHE A 180 11.06 -2.95 -13.12
C PHE A 180 12.01 -2.76 -11.93
N SER A 181 12.09 -1.54 -11.38
CA SER A 181 12.77 -1.28 -10.12
C SER A 181 12.10 -2.02 -8.96
N SER A 182 10.78 -1.86 -8.78
CA SER A 182 10.01 -2.59 -7.75
C SER A 182 10.03 -4.10 -7.97
N LEU A 183 9.97 -4.57 -9.22
CA LEU A 183 10.08 -6.00 -9.54
C LEU A 183 11.45 -6.53 -9.17
N SER A 184 12.54 -5.82 -9.49
CA SER A 184 13.89 -6.20 -9.10
C SER A 184 14.02 -6.32 -7.58
N PHE A 185 13.49 -5.32 -6.88
CA PHE A 185 13.52 -5.26 -5.43
C PHE A 185 12.83 -6.48 -4.78
N ILE A 186 11.58 -6.76 -5.17
CA ILE A 186 10.83 -7.91 -4.67
C ILE A 186 11.51 -9.22 -5.09
N ALA A 187 11.99 -9.33 -6.33
CA ALA A 187 12.68 -10.51 -6.82
C ALA A 187 13.95 -10.82 -6.02
N GLY A 188 14.75 -9.81 -5.72
CA GLY A 188 15.99 -9.94 -4.94
C GLY A 188 15.70 -10.39 -3.50
N THR A 189 14.70 -9.79 -2.86
CA THR A 189 14.27 -10.18 -1.50
C THR A 189 13.74 -11.61 -1.46
N LEU A 190 12.92 -12.01 -2.43
CA LEU A 190 12.45 -13.39 -2.55
C LEU A 190 13.60 -14.37 -2.83
N ALA A 191 14.52 -14.03 -3.74
CA ALA A 191 15.67 -14.85 -4.06
C ALA A 191 16.51 -15.13 -2.80
N LEU A 192 16.74 -14.11 -1.97
CA LEU A 192 17.42 -14.26 -0.68
C LEU A 192 16.63 -15.18 0.27
N ALA A 193 15.32 -14.94 0.42
CA ALA A 193 14.46 -15.72 1.30
C ALA A 193 14.42 -17.21 0.92
N PHE A 194 14.56 -17.55 -0.36
CA PHE A 194 14.66 -18.94 -0.84
C PHE A 194 16.08 -19.50 -0.82
N ALA A 195 17.11 -18.67 -0.99
CA ALA A 195 18.50 -19.12 -0.97
C ALA A 195 18.96 -19.54 0.44
N ILE A 196 18.52 -18.83 1.48
CA ILE A 196 18.87 -19.11 2.89
C ILE A 196 18.50 -20.55 3.29
N PRO A 197 17.23 -21.01 3.17
CA PRO A 197 16.85 -22.38 3.49
C PRO A 197 17.55 -23.44 2.63
N GLN A 198 17.90 -23.12 1.37
CA GLN A 198 18.58 -24.03 0.46
C GLN A 198 20.06 -24.25 0.79
N LYS A 199 20.63 -23.50 1.75
CA LYS A 199 22.04 -23.60 2.19
C LYS A 199 23.07 -23.46 1.05
N LYS A 200 22.71 -22.80 -0.05
CA LYS A 200 23.62 -22.52 -1.17
C LYS A 200 24.39 -21.24 -0.89
N ILE A 201 25.53 -21.35 -0.19
CA ILE A 201 26.32 -20.21 0.31
C ILE A 201 26.59 -19.16 -0.77
N GLY A 202 27.03 -19.57 -1.97
CA GLY A 202 27.29 -18.64 -3.08
C GLY A 202 26.07 -17.83 -3.48
N ASN A 203 24.92 -18.49 -3.69
CA ASN A 203 23.66 -17.80 -4.02
C ASN A 203 23.21 -16.89 -2.89
N THR A 204 23.34 -17.34 -1.64
CA THR A 204 22.98 -16.54 -0.47
C THR A 204 23.83 -15.27 -0.40
N LEU A 205 25.15 -15.36 -0.61
CA LEU A 205 26.03 -14.19 -0.59
C LEU A 205 25.67 -13.18 -1.69
N ILE A 206 25.41 -13.65 -2.91
CA ILE A 206 24.99 -12.78 -4.02
C ILE A 206 23.65 -12.12 -3.70
N CYS A 207 22.66 -12.88 -3.25
CA CYS A 207 21.34 -12.34 -2.91
C CYS A 207 21.41 -11.38 -1.71
N LEU A 208 22.32 -11.63 -0.76
CA LEU A 208 22.55 -10.76 0.39
C LEU A 208 23.15 -9.42 -0.05
N ALA A 209 24.15 -9.45 -0.95
CA ALA A 209 24.72 -8.24 -1.54
C ALA A 209 23.67 -7.42 -2.30
N PHE A 210 22.83 -8.06 -3.11
CA PHE A 210 21.71 -7.39 -3.80
C PHE A 210 20.70 -6.80 -2.82
N TYR A 211 20.34 -7.55 -1.78
CA TYR A 211 19.41 -7.08 -0.76
C TYR A 211 19.94 -5.82 -0.06
N PHE A 212 21.21 -5.81 0.38
CA PHE A 212 21.80 -4.63 1.02
C PHE A 212 21.95 -3.46 0.05
N PHE A 213 22.32 -3.69 -1.20
CA PHE A 213 22.38 -2.64 -2.22
C PHE A 213 21.01 -1.99 -2.47
N ASN A 214 19.96 -2.81 -2.58
CA ASN A 214 18.59 -2.34 -2.73
C ASN A 214 18.09 -1.61 -1.47
N PHE A 215 18.41 -2.12 -0.30
CA PHE A 215 18.07 -1.50 0.99
C PHE A 215 18.75 -0.14 1.15
N TYR A 216 20.03 -0.03 0.80
CA TYR A 216 20.77 1.23 0.82
C TYR A 216 20.20 2.23 -0.21
N THR A 217 19.89 1.79 -1.43
CA THR A 217 19.23 2.63 -2.43
C THR A 217 17.86 3.13 -1.95
N ALA A 218 17.11 2.29 -1.23
CA ALA A 218 15.86 2.70 -0.59
C ALA A 218 16.11 3.75 0.51
N LEU A 219 17.13 3.55 1.33
CA LEU A 219 17.53 4.49 2.40
C LEU A 219 17.93 5.87 1.85
N THR A 220 18.67 5.91 0.75
CA THR A 220 19.11 7.16 0.10
C THR A 220 18.06 7.78 -0.82
N SER A 221 16.91 7.11 -1.02
CA SER A 221 15.79 7.68 -1.78
C SER A 221 14.93 8.65 -0.96
N GLY A 222 15.04 8.60 0.37
CA GLY A 222 14.16 9.33 1.29
C GLY A 222 12.74 8.77 1.36
N PHE A 223 12.44 7.62 0.74
CA PHE A 223 11.15 6.92 0.87
C PHE A 223 11.20 5.85 1.97
N LYS A 224 10.23 5.87 2.89
CA LYS A 224 10.11 4.88 3.98
C LYS A 224 9.57 3.53 3.49
N GLU A 225 8.68 3.56 2.51
CA GLU A 225 7.87 2.41 2.13
C GLU A 225 8.71 1.25 1.60
N PRO A 226 9.69 1.46 0.69
CA PRO A 226 10.51 0.35 0.20
C PRO A 226 11.33 -0.33 1.31
N ILE A 227 11.81 0.44 2.30
CA ILE A 227 12.60 -0.08 3.43
C ILE A 227 11.74 -1.03 4.29
N ILE A 228 10.54 -0.57 4.69
CA ILE A 228 9.60 -1.37 5.49
C ILE A 228 9.21 -2.63 4.74
N ILE A 229 8.92 -2.50 3.43
CA ILE A 229 8.51 -3.62 2.59
C ILE A 229 9.65 -4.64 2.43
N SER A 230 10.91 -4.20 2.34
CA SER A 230 12.09 -5.08 2.32
C SER A 230 12.08 -6.05 3.49
N VAL A 231 11.98 -5.49 4.69
CA VAL A 231 12.08 -6.22 5.95
C VAL A 231 10.85 -7.10 6.13
N LEU A 232 9.67 -6.56 5.83
CA LEU A 232 8.40 -7.28 5.91
C LEU A 232 8.41 -8.51 4.99
N VAL A 233 8.73 -8.35 3.71
CA VAL A 233 8.71 -9.46 2.73
C VAL A 233 9.75 -10.52 3.11
N LEU A 234 10.97 -10.13 3.46
CA LEU A 234 12.00 -11.08 3.89
C LEU A 234 11.55 -11.87 5.13
N GLY A 235 11.00 -11.18 6.13
CA GLY A 235 10.48 -11.81 7.34
C GLY A 235 9.34 -12.79 7.05
N VAL A 236 8.37 -12.39 6.22
CA VAL A 236 7.23 -13.23 5.81
C VAL A 236 7.68 -14.53 5.15
N PHE A 237 8.62 -14.48 4.20
CA PHE A 237 9.07 -15.68 3.49
C PHE A 237 10.04 -16.55 4.28
N LEU A 238 10.74 -15.99 5.27
CA LEU A 238 11.56 -16.77 6.20
C LEU A 238 10.74 -17.39 7.33
N TYR A 239 9.57 -16.84 7.65
CA TYR A 239 8.74 -17.27 8.79
C TYR A 239 8.41 -18.77 8.79
N PRO A 240 8.00 -19.41 7.67
CA PRO A 240 7.70 -20.84 7.66
C PRO A 240 8.87 -21.72 8.13
N ASN A 241 10.11 -21.31 7.82
CA ASN A 241 11.32 -22.07 8.15
C ASN A 241 11.96 -21.65 9.49
N TYR A 242 11.79 -20.39 9.91
CA TYR A 242 12.54 -19.79 11.03
C TYR A 242 11.66 -18.99 12.02
N LYS A 243 10.46 -19.50 12.35
CA LYS A 243 9.43 -18.81 13.18
C LYS A 243 9.98 -18.00 14.37
N LYS A 244 10.80 -18.63 15.23
CA LYS A 244 11.35 -18.00 16.44
C LYS A 244 12.32 -16.85 16.12
N MET A 245 13.20 -17.03 15.13
CA MET A 245 14.15 -15.99 14.73
C MET A 245 13.42 -14.83 14.05
N VAL A 246 12.45 -15.12 13.18
CA VAL A 246 11.65 -14.07 12.54
C VAL A 246 10.88 -13.27 13.58
N ALA A 247 10.21 -13.93 14.52
CA ALA A 247 9.50 -13.23 15.59
C ALA A 247 10.45 -12.41 16.48
N GLY A 248 11.63 -12.93 16.82
CA GLY A 248 12.60 -12.26 17.70
C GLY A 248 13.38 -11.13 17.05
N ILE A 249 13.57 -11.14 15.72
CA ILE A 249 14.40 -10.16 15.00
C ILE A 249 13.54 -9.21 14.16
N PHE A 250 12.67 -9.74 13.30
CA PHE A 250 11.96 -8.93 12.31
C PHE A 250 10.82 -8.10 12.92
N ILE A 251 10.14 -8.61 13.95
CA ILE A 251 9.08 -7.84 14.63
C ILE A 251 9.71 -6.62 15.34
N PRO A 252 10.74 -6.76 16.20
CA PRO A 252 11.41 -5.60 16.76
C PRO A 252 12.04 -4.68 15.71
N ALA A 253 12.66 -5.23 14.66
CA ALA A 253 13.25 -4.42 13.59
C ALA A 253 12.19 -3.57 12.87
N LEU A 254 11.01 -4.12 12.57
CA LEU A 254 9.91 -3.35 11.99
C LEU A 254 9.44 -2.25 12.93
N LEU A 255 9.28 -2.52 14.23
CA LEU A 255 8.90 -1.51 15.22
C LEU A 255 9.92 -0.37 15.31
N ILE A 256 11.21 -0.71 15.34
CA ILE A 256 12.31 0.26 15.29
C ILE A 256 12.22 1.08 14.01
N LEU A 257 12.07 0.45 12.84
CA LEU A 257 11.93 1.18 11.58
C LEU A 257 10.73 2.13 11.57
N PHE A 258 9.58 1.74 12.13
CA PHE A 258 8.42 2.62 12.24
C PHE A 258 8.68 3.84 13.14
N MET A 259 9.52 3.70 14.17
CA MET A 259 9.91 4.78 15.06
C MET A 259 10.98 5.70 14.44
N PHE A 260 11.98 5.15 13.77
CA PHE A 260 13.16 5.88 13.29
C PHE A 260 12.99 6.49 11.89
N LEU A 261 12.35 5.76 10.95
CA LEU A 261 12.24 6.21 9.55
C LEU A 261 11.54 7.55 9.33
N PRO A 262 10.51 7.94 10.12
CA PRO A 262 9.87 9.24 9.96
C PRO A 262 10.85 10.40 10.17
N THR A 263 11.60 10.38 11.27
CA THR A 263 12.59 11.40 11.63
C THR A 263 13.73 11.42 10.62
N TYR A 264 14.29 10.25 10.32
CA TYR A 264 15.33 10.09 9.31
C TYR A 264 14.90 10.70 7.96
N ASN A 265 13.73 10.31 7.43
CA ASN A 265 13.30 10.79 6.12
C ASN A 265 12.97 12.28 6.10
N ARG A 266 12.49 12.87 7.20
CA ARG A 266 12.24 14.31 7.28
C ARG A 266 13.54 15.08 7.06
N ILE A 267 14.56 14.75 7.85
CA ILE A 267 15.86 15.42 7.82
C ILE A 267 16.58 15.14 6.52
N PHE A 268 16.53 13.89 6.04
CA PHE A 268 17.11 13.52 4.76
C PHE A 268 16.50 14.36 3.62
N ARG A 269 15.16 14.43 3.52
CA ARG A 269 14.48 15.20 2.47
C ARG A 269 14.76 16.69 2.59
N GLN A 270 14.77 17.23 3.81
CA GLN A 270 15.03 18.64 4.04
C GLN A 270 16.41 19.07 3.52
N ASN A 271 17.42 18.20 3.59
CA ASN A 271 18.79 18.52 3.16
C ASN A 271 19.09 18.05 1.72
N ALA A 272 18.60 16.87 1.32
CA ALA A 272 18.87 16.29 0.02
C ALA A 272 18.00 16.88 -1.10
N TRP A 273 16.75 17.25 -0.81
CA TRP A 273 15.82 17.75 -1.84
C TRP A 273 15.83 19.29 -1.94
N SER A 274 16.33 20.00 -0.93
CA SER A 274 16.63 21.43 -1.04
C SER A 274 17.87 21.70 -1.89
N GLY A 275 18.73 20.69 -2.08
CA GLY A 275 20.01 20.80 -2.78
C GLY A 275 21.15 21.26 -1.87
N ASP A 276 20.92 21.34 -0.56
CA ASP A 276 21.92 21.84 0.41
C ASP A 276 23.01 20.81 0.73
N ALA A 277 22.74 19.51 0.57
CA ALA A 277 23.68 18.43 0.85
C ALA A 277 23.64 17.31 -0.20
N SER A 278 24.78 16.61 -0.36
CA SER A 278 24.81 15.37 -1.14
C SER A 278 23.96 14.27 -0.48
N ALA A 279 23.50 13.27 -1.24
CA ALA A 279 22.68 12.19 -0.69
C ALA A 279 23.38 11.43 0.45
N ASP A 280 24.69 11.28 0.40
CA ASP A 280 25.46 10.61 1.46
C ASP A 280 25.59 11.48 2.71
N GLU A 281 25.81 12.77 2.54
CA GLU A 281 25.89 13.74 3.64
C GLU A 281 24.53 13.94 4.32
N ALA A 282 23.45 14.05 3.53
CA ALA A 282 22.08 14.08 4.04
C ALA A 282 21.72 12.79 4.79
N THR A 283 22.25 11.64 4.38
CA THR A 283 22.08 10.37 5.10
C THR A 283 22.77 10.41 6.47
N GLN A 284 24.01 10.91 6.55
CA GLN A 284 24.74 11.02 7.81
C GLN A 284 24.06 11.99 8.78
N LEU A 285 23.66 13.18 8.30
CA LEU A 285 22.92 14.17 9.10
C LEU A 285 21.59 13.60 9.61
N ALA A 286 20.87 12.87 8.76
CA ALA A 286 19.60 12.25 9.13
C ALA A 286 19.77 11.08 10.12
N LEU A 287 20.83 10.28 10.01
CA LEU A 287 21.14 9.21 10.97
C LEU A 287 21.54 9.79 12.32
N ASP A 288 22.41 10.80 12.32
CA ASP A 288 22.90 11.45 13.53
C ASP A 288 21.74 12.07 14.30
N ALA A 289 20.91 12.85 13.63
CA ALA A 289 19.75 13.48 14.26
C ALA A 289 18.65 12.48 14.67
N ALA A 290 18.50 11.35 13.97
CA ALA A 290 17.56 10.31 14.38
C ALA A 290 18.05 9.47 15.57
N LEU A 291 19.36 9.34 15.76
CA LEU A 291 19.97 8.56 16.86
C LEU A 291 20.26 9.41 18.10
N ASN A 292 20.58 10.70 17.92
CA ASN A 292 21.01 11.63 18.97
C ASN A 292 19.99 12.74 19.24
N SER A 293 18.69 12.45 19.06
CA SER A 293 17.62 13.45 19.13
C SER A 293 17.50 14.11 20.52
N ASP A 294 18.26 15.19 20.71
CA ASP A 294 18.17 16.19 21.79
C ASP A 294 17.44 17.47 21.31
N SER A 295 16.82 17.43 20.13
CA SER A 295 16.16 18.59 19.52
C SER A 295 14.75 18.81 20.08
N GLY A 296 14.62 19.73 21.02
CA GLY A 296 13.36 20.21 21.59
C GLY A 296 12.52 21.09 20.67
N ASP A 297 12.08 20.57 19.52
CA ASP A 297 10.98 21.17 18.75
C ASP A 297 9.64 20.54 19.21
N GLU A 298 8.78 21.35 19.82
CA GLU A 298 7.49 20.95 20.45
C GLU A 298 6.49 20.27 19.48
N ASP A 299 6.71 20.36 18.17
CA ASP A 299 5.85 19.77 17.12
C ASP A 299 6.20 18.31 16.74
N ASP A 300 7.31 17.76 17.25
CA ASP A 300 7.85 16.45 16.85
C ASP A 300 7.74 15.39 17.98
N SER A 301 6.69 15.47 18.80
CA SER A 301 6.41 14.42 19.79
C SER A 301 5.99 13.10 19.12
N ASN A 302 6.31 11.96 19.75
CA ASN A 302 5.82 10.64 19.33
C ASN A 302 4.29 10.61 19.14
N TRP A 303 3.57 11.40 19.95
CA TRP A 303 2.13 11.62 19.81
C TRP A 303 1.76 12.27 18.48
N GLY A 304 2.40 13.39 18.13
CA GLY A 304 2.19 14.08 16.86
C GLY A 304 2.41 13.17 15.65
N PHE A 305 3.42 12.30 15.69
CA PHE A 305 3.62 11.27 14.67
C PHE A 305 2.45 10.29 14.57
N MET A 306 2.02 9.70 15.69
CA MET A 306 0.91 8.75 15.72
C MET A 306 -0.41 9.37 15.25
N VAL A 307 -0.66 10.63 15.62
CA VAL A 307 -1.89 11.37 15.31
C VAL A 307 -1.93 11.82 13.85
N TYR A 308 -0.87 12.47 13.35
CA TYR A 308 -0.92 13.22 12.09
C TYR A 308 -0.16 12.55 10.93
N ARG A 309 0.79 11.63 11.21
CA ARG A 309 1.61 10.99 10.16
C ARG A 309 1.35 9.51 9.98
N LEU A 310 0.88 8.83 11.03
CA LEU A 310 0.50 7.42 10.97
C LEU A 310 -0.97 7.23 10.54
N SER A 311 -1.80 8.24 10.79
CA SER A 311 -3.21 8.28 10.38
C SER A 311 -3.42 9.27 9.24
N GLU A 312 -4.10 8.85 8.18
CA GLU A 312 -4.49 9.70 7.04
C GLU A 312 -5.84 10.41 7.26
N ILE A 313 -6.46 10.24 8.44
CA ILE A 313 -7.83 10.72 8.70
C ILE A 313 -7.93 12.25 8.72
N ASP A 314 -6.88 12.96 9.13
CA ASP A 314 -6.87 14.44 9.15
C ASP A 314 -7.06 15.02 7.74
N MET A 315 -6.29 14.49 6.78
CA MET A 315 -6.42 14.88 5.38
C MET A 315 -7.82 14.58 4.86
N PHE A 316 -8.38 13.42 5.21
CA PHE A 316 -9.74 13.06 4.80
C PHE A 316 -10.78 14.02 5.40
N ILE A 317 -10.64 14.40 6.67
CA ILE A 317 -11.51 15.38 7.33
C ILE A 317 -11.52 16.70 6.55
N LYS A 318 -10.34 17.25 6.21
CA LYS A 318 -10.24 18.51 5.44
C LYS A 318 -10.96 18.43 4.09
N PHE A 319 -10.87 17.30 3.39
CA PHE A 319 -11.61 17.07 2.15
C PHE A 319 -13.13 16.93 2.38
N THR A 320 -13.57 16.26 3.44
CA THR A 320 -15.01 16.16 3.76
C THR A 320 -15.62 17.47 4.25
N GLN A 321 -14.81 18.35 4.86
CA GLN A 321 -15.22 19.69 5.27
C GLN A 321 -15.39 20.62 4.08
N SER A 322 -14.47 20.55 3.11
CA SER A 322 -14.52 21.36 1.89
C SER A 322 -15.51 20.82 0.86
N THR A 323 -15.68 19.49 0.72
CA THR A 323 -16.55 18.89 -0.30
C THR A 323 -17.81 18.28 0.33
N PRO A 324 -19.04 18.77 -0.01
CA PRO A 324 -19.38 19.62 -1.16
C PRO A 324 -19.54 21.13 -0.86
N LYS A 325 -19.12 21.62 0.32
CA LYS A 325 -19.47 22.99 0.78
C LYS A 325 -18.78 24.11 -0.02
N THR A 326 -17.47 23.99 -0.21
CA THR A 326 -16.63 24.97 -0.92
C THR A 326 -16.19 24.46 -2.29
N VAL A 327 -16.07 23.14 -2.44
CA VAL A 327 -15.70 22.49 -3.71
C VAL A 327 -16.77 21.45 -4.03
N ASP A 328 -17.31 21.48 -5.24
CA ASP A 328 -18.27 20.48 -5.70
C ASP A 328 -17.64 19.09 -5.88
N PHE A 329 -18.47 18.05 -5.85
CA PHE A 329 -18.03 16.70 -6.21
C PHE A 329 -17.46 16.67 -7.63
N TYR A 330 -16.32 16.01 -7.80
CA TYR A 330 -15.57 15.94 -9.04
C TYR A 330 -16.22 15.02 -10.09
N ARG A 331 -17.15 14.14 -9.69
CA ARG A 331 -17.84 13.19 -10.58
C ARG A 331 -16.85 12.42 -11.46
N THR A 332 -16.97 12.51 -12.78
CA THR A 332 -16.12 11.80 -13.74
C THR A 332 -14.77 12.48 -14.00
N LYS A 333 -14.53 13.69 -13.46
CA LYS A 333 -13.31 14.47 -13.71
C LYS A 333 -12.04 13.72 -13.31
N LEU A 334 -12.05 13.05 -12.14
CA LEU A 334 -10.88 12.31 -11.66
C LEU A 334 -10.56 11.09 -12.55
N LEU A 335 -11.59 10.42 -13.05
CA LEU A 335 -11.41 9.31 -14.00
C LEU A 335 -10.91 9.81 -15.36
N ALA A 336 -11.39 10.97 -15.83
CA ALA A 336 -10.88 11.60 -17.04
C ALA A 336 -9.40 12.00 -16.90
N GLN A 337 -9.03 12.59 -15.76
CA GLN A 337 -7.63 12.91 -15.43
C GLN A 337 -6.75 11.66 -15.38
N SER A 338 -7.28 10.57 -14.82
CA SER A 338 -6.60 9.28 -14.80
C SER A 338 -6.42 8.68 -16.21
N GLY A 339 -7.42 8.83 -17.09
CA GLY A 339 -7.32 8.46 -18.50
C GLY A 339 -6.23 9.25 -19.23
N MET A 340 -6.10 10.55 -18.96
CA MET A 340 -5.00 11.35 -19.50
C MET A 340 -3.64 10.84 -19.01
N ALA A 341 -3.54 10.46 -17.73
CA ALA A 341 -2.28 10.01 -17.13
C ALA A 341 -1.69 8.77 -17.84
N ILE A 342 -2.54 7.86 -18.33
CA ILE A 342 -2.15 6.64 -19.06
C ILE A 342 -1.33 6.95 -20.32
N ILE A 343 -1.67 8.02 -21.06
CA ILE A 343 -1.06 8.34 -22.35
C ILE A 343 0.42 8.73 -22.13
N PRO A 344 1.41 8.00 -22.69
CA PRO A 344 2.82 8.33 -22.53
C PRO A 344 3.15 9.70 -23.10
N ARG A 345 4.07 10.43 -22.45
CA ARG A 345 4.47 11.79 -22.89
C ARG A 345 5.07 11.83 -24.31
N ILE A 346 5.59 10.72 -24.83
CA ILE A 346 6.05 10.67 -26.23
C ILE A 346 4.92 10.87 -27.24
N PHE A 347 3.72 10.40 -26.91
CA PHE A 347 2.52 10.57 -27.75
C PHE A 347 1.76 11.86 -27.45
N TRP A 348 1.95 12.43 -26.24
CA TRP A 348 1.39 13.73 -25.85
C TRP A 348 2.40 14.54 -25.02
N PRO A 349 3.31 15.29 -25.68
CA PRO A 349 4.38 16.03 -24.99
C PRO A 349 3.84 17.11 -24.03
N GLY A 350 2.81 17.85 -24.47
CA GLY A 350 2.12 18.88 -23.70
C GLY A 350 1.11 18.36 -22.67
N LYS A 351 1.15 17.07 -22.32
CA LYS A 351 0.25 16.49 -21.33
C LYS A 351 0.42 17.20 -19.97
N PRO A 352 -0.68 17.61 -19.31
CA PRO A 352 -0.62 18.16 -17.96
C PRO A 352 0.13 17.24 -16.99
N SER A 353 0.87 17.84 -16.06
CA SER A 353 1.51 17.09 -14.98
C SER A 353 0.43 16.53 -14.05
N THR A 354 0.47 15.22 -13.82
CA THR A 354 -0.44 14.56 -12.88
C THR A 354 -0.26 15.12 -11.47
N GLU A 355 0.96 15.46 -11.08
CA GLU A 355 1.25 16.09 -9.78
C GLU A 355 0.51 17.42 -9.64
N ASP A 356 0.61 18.29 -10.64
CA ASP A 356 0.03 19.64 -10.61
C ASP A 356 -1.50 19.56 -10.52
N LEU A 357 -2.13 18.66 -11.30
CA LEU A 357 -3.58 18.44 -11.25
C LEU A 357 -4.06 17.97 -9.88
N ILE A 358 -3.27 17.14 -9.20
CA ILE A 358 -3.59 16.65 -7.85
C ILE A 358 -3.40 17.77 -6.84
N MET A 359 -2.31 18.53 -6.95
CA MET A 359 -1.99 19.61 -6.03
C MET A 359 -2.99 20.77 -6.12
N GLU A 360 -3.49 21.11 -7.32
CA GLU A 360 -4.60 22.08 -7.46
C GLU A 360 -5.79 21.71 -6.58
N ARG A 361 -6.23 20.46 -6.61
CA ARG A 361 -7.31 19.95 -5.75
C ARG A 361 -6.96 20.03 -4.26
N VAL A 362 -5.73 19.76 -3.89
CA VAL A 362 -5.25 19.83 -2.49
C VAL A 362 -5.28 21.28 -1.99
N TYR A 363 -4.89 22.23 -2.85
CA TYR A 363 -4.94 23.65 -2.55
C TYR A 363 -6.38 24.17 -2.45
N ASP A 364 -7.24 23.77 -3.39
CA ASP A 364 -8.64 24.20 -3.44
C ASP A 364 -9.44 23.65 -2.25
N ALA A 365 -9.07 22.47 -1.75
CA ALA A 365 -9.63 21.90 -0.52
C ALA A 365 -9.04 22.47 0.78
N GLY A 366 -8.04 23.37 0.69
CA GLY A 366 -7.39 23.97 1.86
C GLY A 366 -6.54 23.00 2.68
N VAL A 367 -6.11 21.87 2.09
CA VAL A 367 -5.32 20.85 2.78
C VAL A 367 -3.89 21.33 3.00
N VAL A 368 -3.32 22.02 2.01
CA VAL A 368 -2.00 22.63 2.02
C VAL A 368 -2.10 24.05 1.47
N ASN A 369 -1.25 24.97 1.94
CA ASN A 369 -1.16 26.32 1.38
C ASN A 369 -0.36 26.30 0.06
N ARG A 370 -0.77 27.08 -0.94
CA ARG A 370 -0.05 27.25 -2.22
C ARG A 370 1.40 27.72 -2.05
N ALA A 371 1.71 28.40 -0.95
CA ALA A 371 3.07 28.84 -0.61
C ALA A 371 3.95 27.73 0.00
N SER A 372 3.40 26.55 0.29
CA SER A 372 4.12 25.41 0.86
C SER A 372 4.75 24.55 -0.24
N SER A 373 5.98 24.08 -0.01
CA SER A 373 6.70 23.14 -0.88
C SER A 373 6.32 21.67 -0.68
N VAL A 374 5.27 21.39 0.11
CA VAL A 374 4.86 20.02 0.47
C VAL A 374 3.93 19.43 -0.59
N SER A 375 4.25 18.22 -1.06
CA SER A 375 3.33 17.39 -1.86
C SER A 375 2.49 16.50 -0.94
N ALA A 376 1.17 16.70 -0.95
CA ALA A 376 0.21 15.94 -0.16
C ALA A 376 -0.78 15.24 -1.10
N LYS A 377 -0.59 13.94 -1.34
CA LYS A 377 -1.40 13.18 -2.28
C LYS A 377 -2.58 12.53 -1.58
N PRO A 378 -3.83 12.76 -2.04
CA PRO A 378 -4.99 12.08 -1.49
C PRO A 378 -4.86 10.57 -1.61
N ALA A 379 -5.32 9.85 -0.59
CA ALA A 379 -5.48 8.40 -0.67
C ALA A 379 -6.65 8.03 -1.60
N PHE A 380 -6.64 6.80 -2.12
CA PHE A 380 -7.66 6.32 -3.06
C PHE A 380 -9.10 6.48 -2.52
N ILE A 381 -9.33 6.22 -1.24
CA ILE A 381 -10.66 6.38 -0.63
C ILE A 381 -11.12 7.84 -0.54
N VAL A 382 -10.19 8.79 -0.43
CA VAL A 382 -10.50 10.22 -0.46
C VAL A 382 -10.98 10.61 -1.85
N ASP A 383 -10.27 10.20 -2.90
CA ASP A 383 -10.72 10.42 -4.29
C ASP A 383 -12.06 9.75 -4.60
N ALA A 384 -12.30 8.58 -4.01
CA ALA A 384 -13.59 7.92 -4.08
C ALA A 384 -14.70 8.77 -3.45
N TYR A 385 -14.47 9.37 -2.28
CA TYR A 385 -15.40 10.31 -1.68
C TYR A 385 -15.58 11.57 -2.52
N LEU A 386 -14.50 12.17 -3.03
CA LEU A 386 -14.56 13.37 -3.86
C LEU A 386 -15.31 13.16 -5.18
N THR A 387 -15.43 11.91 -5.63
CA THR A 387 -16.18 11.56 -6.83
C THR A 387 -17.70 11.70 -6.62
N LEU A 388 -18.27 11.03 -5.61
CA LEU A 388 -19.74 10.93 -5.39
C LEU A 388 -20.14 10.75 -3.91
N GLY A 389 -19.33 11.25 -2.97
CA GLY A 389 -19.53 11.08 -1.54
C GLY A 389 -19.47 9.62 -1.10
N GLY A 390 -20.32 9.23 -0.15
CA GLY A 390 -20.39 7.85 0.35
C GLY A 390 -20.66 6.80 -0.73
N TRP A 391 -21.44 7.14 -1.77
CA TRP A 391 -21.65 6.25 -2.92
C TRP A 391 -20.37 6.03 -3.73
N GLY A 392 -19.56 7.08 -3.89
CA GLY A 392 -18.26 6.98 -4.53
C GLY A 392 -17.32 6.06 -3.75
N VAL A 393 -17.28 6.19 -2.42
CA VAL A 393 -16.54 5.27 -1.52
C VAL A 393 -16.98 3.83 -1.74
N PHE A 394 -18.29 3.54 -1.70
CA PHE A 394 -18.80 2.18 -1.90
C PHE A 394 -18.40 1.60 -3.26
N VAL A 395 -18.69 2.30 -4.37
CA VAL A 395 -18.48 1.76 -5.72
C VAL A 395 -16.99 1.65 -6.05
N MET A 396 -16.19 2.69 -5.79
CA MET A 396 -14.79 2.69 -6.20
C MET A 396 -13.95 1.73 -5.36
N MET A 397 -14.23 1.60 -4.06
CA MET A 397 -13.53 0.63 -3.21
C MET A 397 -13.88 -0.81 -3.60
N LEU A 398 -15.15 -1.09 -3.95
CA LEU A 398 -15.56 -2.39 -4.49
C LEU A 398 -14.81 -2.74 -5.78
N ILE A 399 -14.72 -1.79 -6.72
CA ILE A 399 -13.96 -1.95 -7.97
C ILE A 399 -12.48 -2.17 -7.66
N TYR A 400 -11.91 -1.40 -6.73
CA TYR A 400 -10.51 -1.51 -6.37
C TYR A 400 -10.16 -2.91 -5.85
N GLY A 401 -10.96 -3.45 -4.93
CA GLY A 401 -10.78 -4.81 -4.41
C GLY A 401 -10.95 -5.87 -5.50
N ALA A 402 -11.94 -5.71 -6.38
CA ALA A 402 -12.17 -6.62 -7.49
C ALA A 402 -10.99 -6.63 -8.47
N VAL A 403 -10.50 -5.47 -8.88
CA VAL A 403 -9.36 -5.35 -9.81
C VAL A 403 -8.10 -5.96 -9.18
N ALA A 404 -7.81 -5.67 -7.91
CA ALA A 404 -6.67 -6.26 -7.22
C ALA A 404 -6.72 -7.79 -7.21
N GLN A 405 -7.88 -8.36 -6.91
CA GLN A 405 -8.06 -9.81 -6.90
C GLN A 405 -7.99 -10.43 -8.31
N ILE A 406 -8.63 -9.82 -9.30
CA ILE A 406 -8.60 -10.29 -10.70
C ILE A 406 -7.17 -10.33 -11.23
N ILE A 407 -6.38 -9.29 -10.97
CA ILE A 407 -4.99 -9.22 -11.41
C ILE A 407 -4.15 -10.30 -10.69
N SER A 408 -4.28 -10.45 -9.37
CA SER A 408 -3.56 -11.50 -8.62
C SER A 408 -3.88 -12.90 -9.15
N VAL A 409 -5.16 -13.23 -9.32
CA VAL A 409 -5.61 -14.52 -9.87
C VAL A 409 -5.10 -14.72 -11.29
N LYS A 410 -5.13 -13.67 -12.13
CA LYS A 410 -4.59 -13.72 -13.49
C LYS A 410 -3.08 -13.96 -13.48
N ALA A 411 -2.34 -13.31 -12.60
CA ALA A 411 -0.90 -13.50 -12.45
C ALA A 411 -0.57 -14.93 -12.04
N GLU A 412 -1.28 -15.51 -11.07
CA GLU A 412 -1.08 -16.94 -10.70
C GLU A 412 -1.36 -17.88 -11.88
N LYS A 413 -2.41 -17.63 -12.66
CA LYS A 413 -2.74 -18.43 -13.87
C LYS A 413 -1.67 -18.33 -14.96
N LEU A 414 -1.09 -17.15 -15.16
CA LEU A 414 -0.06 -16.91 -16.18
C LEU A 414 1.30 -17.46 -15.76
N PHE A 415 1.70 -17.30 -14.50
CA PHE A 415 3.07 -17.56 -14.06
C PHE A 415 3.27 -18.86 -13.30
N GLY A 416 2.24 -19.69 -13.18
CA GLY A 416 2.45 -21.05 -12.69
C GLY A 416 2.10 -21.27 -11.22
N GLY A 417 1.36 -20.36 -10.58
CA GLY A 417 0.98 -20.42 -9.16
C GLY A 417 1.43 -19.22 -8.33
N TYR A 418 1.29 -19.34 -7.01
CA TYR A 418 1.42 -18.23 -6.05
C TYR A 418 2.80 -17.54 -6.06
N ILE A 419 3.92 -18.28 -6.03
CA ILE A 419 5.24 -17.66 -5.84
C ILE A 419 5.59 -16.72 -6.99
N LEU A 420 5.40 -17.15 -8.24
CA LEU A 420 5.72 -16.31 -9.39
C LEU A 420 4.59 -15.34 -9.73
N GLY A 421 3.33 -15.78 -9.64
CA GLY A 421 2.19 -14.94 -9.95
C GLY A 421 1.93 -13.86 -8.91
N THR A 422 1.68 -14.24 -7.67
CA THR A 422 1.30 -13.29 -6.61
C THR A 422 2.52 -12.72 -5.89
N ALA A 423 3.43 -13.55 -5.40
CA ALA A 423 4.54 -13.06 -4.58
C ALA A 423 5.58 -12.28 -5.39
N LEU A 424 5.86 -12.64 -6.63
CA LEU A 424 6.79 -11.92 -7.50
C LEU A 424 6.06 -10.89 -8.38
N VAL A 425 5.20 -11.33 -9.29
CA VAL A 425 4.66 -10.46 -10.35
C VAL A 425 3.64 -9.46 -9.81
N PHE A 426 2.62 -9.91 -9.07
CA PHE A 426 1.61 -9.02 -8.50
C PHE A 426 2.26 -8.03 -7.51
N SER A 427 3.04 -8.56 -6.57
CA SER A 427 3.69 -7.75 -5.53
C SER A 427 4.77 -6.81 -6.08
N GLY A 428 5.53 -7.24 -7.08
CA GLY A 428 6.58 -6.45 -7.71
C GLY A 428 6.05 -5.38 -8.67
N LEU A 429 5.08 -5.71 -9.52
CA LEU A 429 4.57 -4.76 -10.52
C LEU A 429 3.41 -3.89 -9.99
N PHE A 430 2.60 -4.40 -9.07
CA PHE A 430 1.39 -3.73 -8.61
C PHE A 430 1.46 -3.32 -7.13
N GLN A 431 2.66 -3.09 -6.61
CA GLN A 431 2.92 -2.61 -5.26
C GLN A 431 2.10 -1.35 -4.89
N ILE A 432 1.79 -0.49 -5.88
CA ILE A 432 0.96 0.69 -5.69
C ILE A 432 -0.44 0.37 -5.14
N MET A 433 -0.96 -0.83 -5.44
CA MET A 433 -2.26 -1.30 -4.95
C MET A 433 -2.22 -1.71 -3.47
N TRP A 434 -1.07 -1.69 -2.80
CA TRP A 434 -1.02 -1.98 -1.37
C TRP A 434 -1.50 -0.79 -0.54
N ARG A 435 -1.01 0.42 -0.86
CA ARG A 435 -1.37 1.65 -0.13
C ARG A 435 -2.59 2.35 -0.72
N GLY A 436 -2.76 2.31 -2.05
CA GLY A 436 -3.79 3.09 -2.74
C GLY A 436 -3.45 4.59 -2.73
N LEU A 437 -2.85 5.06 -3.83
CA LEU A 437 -2.64 6.49 -4.10
C LEU A 437 -3.86 7.11 -4.79
N SER A 438 -3.77 8.39 -5.16
CA SER A 438 -4.77 9.06 -5.97
C SER A 438 -5.09 8.28 -7.26
N PHE A 439 -6.28 8.50 -7.80
CA PHE A 439 -6.80 7.76 -8.96
C PHE A 439 -5.84 7.82 -10.15
N GLU A 440 -5.25 8.99 -10.40
CA GLU A 440 -4.40 9.22 -11.56
C GLU A 440 -3.13 8.39 -11.51
N PHE A 441 -2.48 8.32 -10.33
CA PHE A 441 -1.30 7.49 -10.14
C PHE A 441 -1.64 6.01 -10.15
N LEU A 442 -2.69 5.60 -9.43
CA LEU A 442 -3.07 4.20 -9.32
C LEU A 442 -3.44 3.61 -10.68
N ILE A 443 -4.34 4.27 -11.42
CA ILE A 443 -4.84 3.77 -12.71
C ILE A 443 -3.71 3.72 -13.74
N ASN A 444 -2.89 4.78 -13.84
CA ASN A 444 -1.75 4.80 -14.76
C ASN A 444 -0.76 3.67 -14.43
N THR A 445 -0.35 3.51 -13.17
CA THR A 445 0.60 2.46 -12.80
C THR A 445 0.00 1.07 -13.00
N VAL A 446 -1.24 0.82 -12.58
CA VAL A 446 -1.91 -0.48 -12.75
C VAL A 446 -2.03 -0.85 -14.23
N PHE A 447 -2.40 0.11 -15.09
CA PHE A 447 -2.49 -0.11 -16.53
C PHE A 447 -1.15 -0.58 -17.12
N TRP A 448 -0.08 0.21 -16.92
CA TRP A 448 1.24 -0.13 -17.45
C TRP A 448 1.81 -1.40 -16.82
N SER A 449 1.56 -1.66 -15.54
CA SER A 449 1.98 -2.88 -14.86
C SER A 449 1.29 -4.11 -15.43
N TYR A 450 0.04 -3.98 -15.86
CA TYR A 450 -0.67 -5.05 -16.57
C TYR A 450 -0.05 -5.33 -17.94
N ILE A 451 0.31 -4.28 -18.70
CA ILE A 451 1.04 -4.44 -19.96
C ILE A 451 2.39 -5.13 -19.73
N SER A 452 3.16 -4.69 -18.73
CA SER A 452 4.43 -5.31 -18.33
C SER A 452 4.27 -6.77 -17.95
N MET A 453 3.24 -7.11 -17.16
CA MET A 453 2.93 -8.48 -16.78
C MET A 453 2.71 -9.38 -18.01
N LEU A 454 1.93 -8.92 -18.99
CA LEU A 454 1.68 -9.68 -20.22
C LEU A 454 2.94 -9.81 -21.08
N ALA A 455 3.74 -8.75 -21.19
CA ALA A 455 5.00 -8.77 -21.93
C ALA A 455 6.01 -9.75 -21.31
N ILE A 456 6.20 -9.70 -19.99
CA ILE A 456 7.06 -10.63 -19.24
C ILE A 456 6.60 -12.06 -19.45
N HIS A 457 5.29 -12.33 -19.31
CA HIS A 457 4.74 -13.67 -19.55
C HIS A 457 5.11 -14.17 -20.96
N LYS A 458 4.87 -13.36 -21.99
CA LYS A 458 5.17 -13.70 -23.38
C LYS A 458 6.66 -13.99 -23.60
N ILE A 459 7.55 -13.21 -22.98
CA ILE A 459 9.00 -13.44 -23.04
C ILE A 459 9.36 -14.78 -22.38
N LEU A 460 8.84 -15.06 -21.18
CA LEU A 460 9.15 -16.31 -20.48
C LEU A 460 8.64 -17.57 -21.22
N THR A 461 7.46 -17.49 -21.84
CA THR A 461 6.93 -18.57 -22.66
C THR A 461 7.72 -18.75 -23.95
N ALA A 462 8.08 -17.65 -24.64
CA ALA A 462 8.88 -17.71 -25.86
C ALA A 462 10.30 -18.26 -25.61
N SER A 463 10.87 -17.97 -24.44
CA SER A 463 12.18 -18.48 -24.01
C SER A 463 12.12 -19.89 -23.39
N ASN A 464 10.97 -20.57 -23.41
CA ASN A 464 10.75 -21.90 -22.79
C ASN A 464 11.12 -22.00 -21.31
N ILE A 465 11.07 -20.88 -20.58
CA ILE A 465 11.31 -20.84 -19.13
C ILE A 465 10.04 -21.28 -18.40
N LEU A 466 8.88 -20.79 -18.83
CA LEU A 466 7.57 -21.32 -18.44
C LEU A 466 7.21 -22.48 -19.38
N LYS A 467 6.99 -23.66 -18.81
CA LYS A 467 6.58 -24.85 -19.58
C LYS A 467 5.10 -25.13 -19.35
N GLU A 468 4.38 -25.47 -20.41
CA GLU A 468 2.99 -25.93 -20.32
C GLU A 468 2.93 -27.31 -19.65
N VAL A 469 1.92 -27.49 -18.80
CA VAL A 469 1.67 -28.72 -18.02
C VAL A 469 0.96 -29.77 -18.87
#